data_AF-A0A6V7PGT3-F1
#
_entry.id   AF-A0A6V7PGT3-F1
#
_cell.length_a   1.000
_cell.length_b   1.000
_cell.length_c   1.000
_cell.angle_alpha   90.00
_cell.angle_beta   90.00
_cell.angle_gamma   90.00
#
_symmetry.space_group_name_H-M   'P 1'
#
loop_
_entity.id
_entity.type
_entity.pdbx_description
1 polymer ?
#
loop_
_entity_poly.entity_id
_entity_poly.type
_entity_poly.pdbx_seq_one_letter_code
_entity_poly.pdbx_strand_id
1 'polypeptide(L)'
;MLKPGSDSQVPGDVRLISLARHPDPGSAETHLTLPAGLSGVSQNRYSWQWFLEQLRDGVVGDRDSSRANTVLTIVSDRQKGLIDAVSDVFPDAAHGYCIYHLSTNLPHAPKNTPAWRRFWAAARAYTVAEFNEHMEKMKELNPEQYKYVVKLPRHRWLPIASWEGGLPITYLVEETRKKTACYFYQRKNNGENITSVVTPYAEKILGSSRETSRFYTLNPSTDVLFQVIAADRTDAVDLSKKTCSCKRWDIDGIPCNHAMAAISFRLRDPYDFVEDWFMTSTYRSTYNDCVPPTRGKEQWPAIPSNVVPPRPPNVRIQPGGRKVSRRESIANGLIKKRCRNCQRWGTTKGHARTLRG
;
A
#
# COMPACT_ATOMS: atom_id res chain seq x y z
N MET A 1 18.68 38.38 -29.76
CA MET A 1 17.81 37.71 -30.74
C MET A 1 18.12 36.22 -30.70
N LEU A 2 17.16 35.39 -30.34
CA LEU A 2 16.87 34.06 -30.91
C LEU A 2 15.65 33.51 -30.14
N LYS A 3 14.63 33.11 -30.91
CA LYS A 3 13.31 32.64 -30.48
C LYS A 3 13.34 31.09 -30.31
N PRO A 4 12.25 30.46 -29.82
CA PRO A 4 12.26 29.36 -28.86
C PRO A 4 12.27 27.96 -29.50
N GLY A 5 12.86 27.00 -28.78
CA GLY A 5 12.67 25.56 -29.00
C GLY A 5 11.52 25.04 -28.15
N SER A 6 10.58 24.37 -28.80
CA SER A 6 9.38 23.76 -28.25
C SER A 6 9.69 22.57 -27.33
N ASP A 7 9.54 22.73 -26.01
CA ASP A 7 9.44 21.58 -25.12
C ASP A 7 7.99 21.11 -25.01
N SER A 8 7.72 20.06 -25.79
CA SER A 8 6.53 19.24 -25.73
C SER A 8 6.34 18.68 -24.32
N GLN A 9 5.28 19.12 -23.66
CA GLN A 9 4.64 18.47 -22.53
C GLN A 9 4.48 16.96 -22.79
N VAL A 10 5.17 16.12 -22.02
CA VAL A 10 4.96 14.66 -21.99
C VAL A 10 4.04 14.33 -20.80
N PRO A 11 2.80 13.86 -21.02
CA PRO A 11 1.97 13.31 -19.96
C PRO A 11 2.17 11.77 -19.93
N GLY A 12 2.70 11.23 -18.84
CA GLY A 12 2.88 9.78 -18.67
C GLY A 12 2.68 9.35 -17.22
N ASP A 13 1.59 8.61 -16.96
CA ASP A 13 1.28 8.04 -15.65
C ASP A 13 2.10 6.74 -15.44
N VAL A 14 3.01 6.74 -14.45
CA VAL A 14 3.70 5.55 -13.93
C VAL A 14 2.83 4.90 -12.85
N ARG A 15 2.67 3.57 -12.86
CA ARG A 15 1.81 2.84 -11.90
C ARG A 15 2.63 1.86 -11.06
N LEU A 16 2.30 1.73 -9.78
CA LEU A 16 3.07 0.97 -8.81
C LEU A 16 2.97 -0.54 -9.03
N ILE A 17 4.10 -1.23 -8.94
CA ILE A 17 4.16 -2.65 -8.56
C ILE A 17 4.87 -2.71 -7.21
N SER A 18 4.11 -2.88 -6.12
CA SER A 18 4.76 -3.14 -4.83
C SER A 18 5.06 -4.63 -4.74
N LEU A 19 6.33 -4.98 -4.59
CA LEU A 19 6.72 -6.31 -4.15
C LEU A 19 6.66 -6.29 -2.62
N ALA A 20 5.58 -6.80 -2.07
CA ALA A 20 5.53 -7.17 -0.66
C ALA A 20 6.00 -8.63 -0.57
N ARG A 21 6.79 -9.02 0.43
CA ARG A 21 6.79 -10.43 0.83
C ARG A 21 5.43 -10.70 1.47
N HIS A 22 4.68 -11.71 1.02
CA HIS A 22 3.56 -12.21 1.84
C HIS A 22 4.18 -12.82 3.10
N PRO A 23 3.46 -12.78 4.23
CA PRO A 23 3.98 -13.01 5.54
C PRO A 23 4.36 -14.50 5.69
N ASP A 24 5.58 -14.74 6.15
CA ASP A 24 5.62 -15.44 7.43
C ASP A 24 4.89 -14.49 8.38
N PRO A 25 3.90 -14.94 9.17
CA PRO A 25 3.31 -14.09 10.21
C PRO A 25 4.53 -13.57 10.95
N GLY A 26 4.84 -12.28 10.76
CA GLY A 26 6.07 -11.72 11.29
C GLY A 26 7.33 -11.42 10.52
N SER A 27 7.28 -10.96 9.29
CA SER A 27 8.36 -10.06 8.86
C SER A 27 7.93 -8.62 9.15
N ALA A 28 8.75 -7.84 9.87
CA ALA A 28 8.67 -6.38 9.81
C ALA A 28 8.59 -5.99 8.33
N GLU A 29 7.49 -5.36 7.93
CA GLU A 29 7.13 -5.12 6.53
C GLU A 29 8.30 -4.52 5.74
N THR A 30 9.07 -5.37 5.05
CA THR A 30 10.06 -4.93 4.07
C THR A 30 9.32 -4.86 2.74
N HIS A 31 8.48 -3.84 2.61
CA HIS A 31 7.85 -3.48 1.34
C HIS A 31 8.93 -2.92 0.43
N LEU A 32 9.43 -3.72 -0.51
CA LEU A 32 10.20 -3.19 -1.63
C LEU A 32 9.20 -2.70 -2.68
N THR A 33 8.73 -1.46 -2.51
CA THR A 33 7.91 -0.81 -3.52
C THR A 33 8.79 -0.42 -4.70
N LEU A 34 8.70 -1.16 -5.80
CA LEU A 34 9.40 -0.83 -7.03
C LEU A 34 8.47 0.01 -7.92
N PRO A 35 8.78 1.29 -8.17
CA PRO A 35 8.06 2.06 -9.17
C PRO A 35 8.30 1.45 -10.56
N ALA A 36 7.23 1.02 -11.21
CA ALA A 36 7.28 0.22 -12.43
C ALA A 36 6.39 0.82 -13.53
N GLY A 37 6.97 1.67 -14.37
CA GLY A 37 6.23 2.31 -15.47
C GLY A 37 6.88 2.04 -16.82
N LEU A 38 6.08 1.53 -17.76
CA LEU A 38 6.45 1.54 -19.17
C LEU A 38 6.09 2.90 -19.77
N SER A 39 7.12 3.72 -20.01
CA SER A 39 6.97 4.98 -20.74
C SER A 39 6.95 4.70 -22.24
N GLY A 40 6.02 5.32 -22.97
CA GLY A 40 6.00 5.32 -24.44
C GLY A 40 5.50 4.04 -25.12
N VAL A 41 5.06 3.02 -24.37
CA VAL A 41 4.51 1.75 -24.90
C VAL A 41 3.03 1.64 -24.53
N SER A 42 2.21 1.13 -25.45
CA SER A 42 0.79 0.87 -25.14
C SER A 42 0.67 -0.12 -23.99
N GLN A 43 0.01 0.29 -22.90
CA GLN A 43 -0.21 -0.55 -21.70
C GLN A 43 -1.16 -1.71 -22.05
N ASN A 44 -0.56 -2.85 -22.40
CA ASN A 44 -1.23 -4.10 -22.74
C ASN A 44 -0.47 -5.29 -22.10
N ARG A 45 -1.03 -6.50 -22.18
CA ARG A 45 -0.45 -7.71 -21.60
C ARG A 45 1.02 -7.91 -22.00
N TYR A 46 1.35 -7.75 -23.29
CA TYR A 46 2.71 -7.95 -23.80
C TYR A 46 3.73 -6.97 -23.21
N SER A 47 3.32 -5.69 -23.09
CA SER A 47 4.18 -4.67 -22.49
C SER A 47 4.45 -4.97 -21.01
N TRP A 48 3.42 -5.38 -20.26
CA TRP A 48 3.54 -5.75 -18.85
C TRP A 48 4.35 -7.02 -18.64
N GLN A 49 4.12 -8.04 -19.48
CA GLN A 49 4.86 -9.30 -19.43
C GLN A 49 6.36 -9.04 -19.62
N TRP A 50 6.73 -8.29 -20.67
CA TRP A 50 8.13 -7.93 -20.90
C TRP A 50 8.73 -7.18 -19.70
N PHE A 51 8.02 -6.21 -19.13
CA PHE A 51 8.51 -5.48 -17.96
C PHE A 51 8.73 -6.41 -16.76
N LEU A 52 7.78 -7.31 -16.49
CA LEU A 52 7.85 -8.26 -15.39
C LEU A 52 8.98 -9.27 -15.59
N GLU A 53 9.25 -9.70 -16.83
CA GLU A 53 10.40 -10.55 -17.16
C GLU A 53 11.72 -9.82 -16.87
N GLN A 54 11.84 -8.55 -17.26
CA GLN A 54 13.01 -7.74 -16.91
C GLN A 54 13.15 -7.55 -15.39
N LEU A 55 12.03 -7.42 -14.68
CA LEU A 55 12.01 -7.31 -13.22
C LEU A 55 12.48 -8.61 -12.56
N ARG A 56 12.00 -9.76 -13.05
CA ARG A 56 12.41 -11.08 -12.59
C ARG A 56 13.90 -11.27 -12.77
N ASP A 57 14.39 -11.09 -13.99
CA ASP A 57 15.76 -11.43 -14.37
C ASP A 57 16.78 -10.42 -13.81
N GLY A 58 16.41 -9.13 -13.74
CA GLY A 58 17.32 -8.05 -13.34
C GLY A 58 17.29 -7.67 -11.86
N VAL A 59 16.21 -7.97 -11.12
CA VAL A 59 16.02 -7.48 -9.75
C VAL A 59 15.67 -8.59 -8.77
N VAL A 60 14.70 -9.45 -9.12
CA VAL A 60 14.23 -10.50 -8.20
C VAL A 60 15.21 -11.67 -8.15
N GLY A 61 15.79 -12.03 -9.30
CA GLY A 61 16.65 -13.20 -9.49
C GLY A 61 15.89 -14.52 -9.44
N ASP A 62 16.55 -15.63 -9.77
CA ASP A 62 16.00 -16.97 -9.57
C ASP A 62 15.79 -17.23 -8.07
N ARG A 63 14.67 -17.90 -7.77
CA ARG A 63 14.30 -18.26 -6.40
C ARG A 63 15.11 -19.49 -5.96
N ASP A 64 16.35 -19.26 -5.53
CA ASP A 64 17.20 -20.25 -4.84
C ASP A 64 16.45 -20.90 -3.65
N SER A 65 16.80 -22.13 -3.31
CA SER A 65 16.45 -22.86 -2.08
C SER A 65 16.45 -22.00 -0.81
N SER A 66 17.33 -21.00 -0.69
CA SER A 66 17.33 -20.03 0.43
C SER A 66 16.07 -19.14 0.51
N ARG A 67 15.28 -19.05 -0.57
CA ARG A 67 14.05 -18.26 -0.73
C ARG A 67 12.81 -19.13 -1.00
N ALA A 68 12.93 -20.45 -0.87
CA ALA A 68 11.84 -21.39 -1.13
C ALA A 68 10.63 -21.16 -0.21
N ASN A 69 10.85 -20.70 1.02
CA ASN A 69 9.78 -20.46 2.00
C ASN A 69 9.18 -19.04 1.96
N THR A 70 9.62 -18.13 1.07
CA THR A 70 9.10 -16.76 1.03
C THR A 70 8.07 -16.56 -0.08
N VAL A 71 6.80 -16.31 0.19
CA VAL A 71 5.85 -16.00 -0.89
C VAL A 71 6.07 -14.56 -1.40
N LEU A 72 6.37 -14.39 -2.69
CA LEU A 72 6.38 -13.06 -3.31
C LEU A 72 4.92 -12.57 -3.43
N THR A 73 4.63 -11.35 -3.02
CA THR A 73 3.33 -10.69 -3.25
C THR A 73 3.50 -9.50 -4.17
N ILE A 74 2.82 -9.52 -5.29
CA ILE A 74 2.75 -8.41 -6.23
C ILE A 74 1.46 -7.65 -5.96
N VAL A 75 1.54 -6.35 -5.69
CA VAL A 75 0.36 -5.51 -5.49
C VAL A 75 0.25 -4.49 -6.60
N SER A 76 -0.91 -4.44 -7.24
CA SER A 76 -1.17 -3.57 -8.40
C SER A 76 -2.53 -2.88 -8.33
N ASP A 77 -2.74 -1.92 -9.22
CA ASP A 77 -3.98 -1.18 -9.40
C ASP A 77 -5.00 -1.89 -10.32
N ARG A 78 -4.75 -3.15 -10.70
CA ARG A 78 -5.59 -3.99 -11.58
C ARG A 78 -5.75 -3.46 -13.00
N GLN A 79 -4.73 -2.81 -13.55
CA GLN A 79 -4.77 -2.42 -14.95
C GLN A 79 -4.96 -3.62 -15.91
N LYS A 80 -5.66 -3.39 -17.03
CA LYS A 80 -5.96 -4.41 -18.04
C LYS A 80 -4.67 -5.07 -18.55
N GLY A 81 -4.62 -6.41 -18.48
CA GLY A 81 -3.48 -7.24 -18.92
C GLY A 81 -2.35 -7.38 -17.90
N LEU A 82 -2.36 -6.63 -16.79
CA LEU A 82 -1.33 -6.75 -15.73
C LEU A 82 -1.55 -7.98 -14.85
N ILE A 83 -2.81 -8.31 -14.52
CA ILE A 83 -3.12 -9.52 -13.73
C ILE A 83 -2.61 -10.78 -14.46
N ASP A 84 -2.93 -10.89 -15.75
CA ASP A 84 -2.53 -12.04 -16.57
C ASP A 84 -0.99 -12.10 -16.70
N ALA A 85 -0.35 -10.96 -16.97
CA ALA A 85 1.11 -10.90 -17.07
C ALA A 85 1.83 -11.25 -15.76
N VAL A 86 1.27 -10.88 -14.61
CA VAL A 86 1.79 -11.32 -13.30
C VAL A 86 1.68 -12.83 -13.14
N SER A 87 0.52 -13.40 -13.50
CA SER A 87 0.31 -14.85 -13.43
C SER A 87 1.24 -15.63 -14.37
N ASP A 88 1.57 -15.07 -15.53
CA ASP A 88 2.46 -15.70 -16.51
C ASP A 88 3.93 -15.68 -16.05
N VAL A 89 4.40 -14.55 -15.49
CA VAL A 89 5.82 -14.34 -15.16
C VAL A 89 6.17 -14.77 -13.74
N PHE A 90 5.23 -14.63 -12.80
CA PHE A 90 5.36 -14.98 -11.39
C PHE A 90 4.19 -15.87 -10.93
N PRO A 91 4.07 -17.11 -11.45
CA PRO A 91 2.93 -17.98 -11.18
C PRO A 91 2.81 -18.38 -9.70
N ASP A 92 3.93 -18.32 -8.97
CA ASP A 92 4.08 -18.62 -7.56
C ASP A 92 3.91 -17.39 -6.65
N ALA A 93 3.72 -16.20 -7.23
CA ALA A 93 3.47 -14.99 -6.47
C ALA A 93 1.99 -14.81 -6.12
N ALA A 94 1.71 -14.42 -4.88
CA ALA A 94 0.41 -13.91 -4.51
C ALA A 94 0.15 -12.57 -5.24
N HIS A 95 -1.07 -12.35 -5.73
CA HIS A 95 -1.44 -11.09 -6.38
C HIS A 95 -2.50 -10.33 -5.59
N GLY A 96 -2.11 -9.15 -5.10
CA GLY A 96 -2.97 -8.23 -4.37
C GLY A 96 -3.40 -7.02 -5.18
N TYR A 97 -4.53 -6.46 -4.77
CA TYR A 97 -5.14 -5.25 -5.27
C TYR A 97 -4.85 -4.13 -4.27
N CYS A 98 -4.20 -3.08 -4.75
CA CYS A 98 -3.90 -1.92 -3.93
C CYS A 98 -5.20 -1.26 -3.46
N ILE A 99 -5.44 -1.28 -2.15
CA ILE A 99 -6.70 -0.79 -1.57
C ILE A 99 -6.89 0.71 -1.77
N TYR A 100 -5.79 1.46 -1.83
CA TYR A 100 -5.81 2.88 -2.16
C TYR A 100 -6.39 3.10 -3.55
N HIS A 101 -5.89 2.37 -4.56
CA HIS A 101 -6.41 2.45 -5.93
C HIS A 101 -7.83 1.91 -6.04
N LEU A 102 -8.18 0.85 -5.30
CA LEU A 102 -9.56 0.41 -5.21
C LEU A 102 -10.48 1.52 -4.68
N SER A 103 -10.04 2.25 -3.65
CA SER A 103 -10.79 3.37 -3.07
C SER A 103 -10.94 4.56 -4.02
N THR A 104 -9.95 4.83 -4.89
CA THR A 104 -10.04 5.90 -5.89
C THR A 104 -10.89 5.51 -7.09
N ASN A 105 -11.00 4.20 -7.37
CA ASN A 105 -11.81 3.66 -8.46
C ASN A 105 -13.28 3.45 -8.08
N LEU A 106 -13.68 3.76 -6.83
CA LEU A 106 -15.08 3.69 -6.42
C LEU A 106 -15.94 4.65 -7.26
N PRO A 107 -17.02 4.17 -7.88
CA PRO A 107 -17.84 4.99 -8.77
C PRO A 107 -18.48 6.17 -8.01
N HIS A 108 -18.47 7.34 -8.65
CA HIS A 108 -19.18 8.56 -8.21
C HIS A 108 -18.92 8.99 -6.75
N ALA A 109 -17.68 8.84 -6.26
CA ALA A 109 -17.34 9.09 -4.86
C ALA A 109 -16.31 10.22 -4.67
N PRO A 110 -16.66 11.34 -4.03
CA PRO A 110 -15.69 12.16 -3.34
C PRO A 110 -14.97 11.33 -2.25
N LYS A 111 -13.68 11.60 -2.03
CA LYS A 111 -12.95 11.03 -0.88
C LYS A 111 -13.68 11.41 0.43
N ASN A 112 -13.59 10.55 1.45
CA ASN A 112 -14.10 10.78 2.81
C ASN A 112 -15.63 10.84 3.00
N THR A 113 -16.44 10.37 2.05
CA THR A 113 -17.88 10.15 2.27
C THR A 113 -18.14 9.03 3.30
N PRO A 114 -19.33 8.96 3.92
CA PRO A 114 -19.67 7.87 4.84
C PRO A 114 -19.47 6.47 4.24
N ALA A 115 -19.92 6.25 3.00
CA ALA A 115 -19.71 4.98 2.30
C ALA A 115 -18.22 4.68 2.04
N TRP A 116 -17.42 5.70 1.69
CA TRP A 116 -15.96 5.57 1.56
C TRP A 116 -15.29 5.19 2.89
N ARG A 117 -15.74 5.75 4.03
CA ARG A 117 -15.23 5.34 5.35
C ARG A 117 -15.62 3.91 5.69
N ARG A 118 -16.83 3.47 5.31
CA ARG A 118 -17.24 2.07 5.43
C ARG A 118 -16.41 1.14 4.55
N PHE A 119 -15.99 1.58 3.37
CA PHE A 119 -15.04 0.81 2.54
C PHE A 119 -13.73 0.56 3.28
N TRP A 120 -13.13 1.61 3.84
CA TRP A 120 -11.90 1.47 4.62
C TRP A 120 -12.07 0.70 5.94
N ALA A 121 -13.26 0.76 6.54
CA ALA A 121 -13.57 -0.06 7.71
C ALA A 121 -13.70 -1.54 7.33
N ALA A 122 -14.42 -1.87 6.25
CA ALA A 122 -14.54 -3.24 5.74
C ALA A 122 -13.16 -3.80 5.35
N ALA A 123 -12.37 -3.01 4.63
CA ALA A 123 -10.98 -3.29 4.28
C ALA A 123 -10.08 -3.66 5.47
N ARG A 124 -10.34 -3.09 6.64
CA ARG A 124 -9.56 -3.28 7.88
C ARG A 124 -10.23 -4.23 8.87
N ALA A 125 -11.32 -4.88 8.48
CA ALA A 125 -12.05 -5.80 9.35
C ALA A 125 -11.26 -7.09 9.57
N TYR A 126 -11.14 -7.51 10.83
CA TYR A 126 -10.40 -8.71 11.22
C TYR A 126 -11.23 -9.98 11.02
N THR A 127 -12.56 -9.85 11.08
CA THR A 127 -13.48 -10.99 10.94
C THR A 127 -14.33 -10.90 9.66
N VAL A 128 -14.96 -12.02 9.30
CA VAL A 128 -15.97 -12.07 8.23
C VAL A 128 -17.23 -11.32 8.64
N ALA A 129 -17.62 -11.41 9.92
CA ALA A 129 -18.78 -10.73 10.45
C ALA A 129 -18.65 -9.20 10.37
N GLU A 130 -17.56 -8.62 10.89
CA GLU A 130 -17.29 -7.17 10.85
C GLU A 130 -17.25 -6.64 9.41
N PHE A 131 -16.62 -7.40 8.50
CA PHE A 131 -16.59 -7.04 7.09
C PHE A 131 -18.00 -6.99 6.50
N ASN A 132 -18.80 -8.03 6.72
CA ASN A 132 -20.17 -8.10 6.21
C ASN A 132 -21.02 -6.96 6.78
N GLU A 133 -20.88 -6.64 8.06
CA GLU A 133 -21.56 -5.52 8.71
C GLU A 133 -21.20 -4.19 8.03
N HIS A 134 -19.91 -3.93 7.78
CA HIS A 134 -19.47 -2.73 7.09
C HIS A 134 -19.91 -2.68 5.62
N MET A 135 -19.98 -3.83 4.95
CA MET A 135 -20.47 -3.96 3.58
C MET A 135 -21.97 -3.69 3.47
N GLU A 136 -22.80 -4.18 4.41
CA GLU A 136 -24.24 -3.86 4.43
C GLU A 136 -24.48 -2.38 4.75
N LYS A 137 -23.76 -1.81 5.73
CA LYS A 137 -23.81 -0.36 5.99
C LYS A 137 -23.38 0.47 4.78
N MET A 138 -22.41 0.00 4.00
CA MET A 138 -22.03 0.66 2.75
C MET A 138 -23.16 0.60 1.72
N LYS A 139 -23.82 -0.56 1.57
CA LYS A 139 -24.93 -0.76 0.64
C LYS A 139 -26.09 0.20 0.92
N GLU A 140 -26.41 0.42 2.19
CA GLU A 140 -27.43 1.40 2.61
C GLU A 140 -27.02 2.83 2.22
N LEU A 141 -25.76 3.19 2.42
CA LEU A 141 -25.25 4.54 2.15
C LEU A 141 -25.05 4.83 0.66
N ASN A 142 -24.61 3.83 -0.11
CA ASN A 142 -24.35 3.93 -1.54
C ASN A 142 -24.39 2.55 -2.23
N PRO A 143 -25.56 2.15 -2.77
CA PRO A 143 -25.73 0.87 -3.45
C PRO A 143 -24.82 0.68 -4.67
N GLU A 144 -24.49 1.75 -5.40
CA GLU A 144 -23.65 1.67 -6.60
C GLU A 144 -22.18 1.37 -6.25
N GLN A 145 -21.67 1.95 -5.17
CA GLN A 145 -20.34 1.60 -4.65
C GLN A 145 -20.32 0.16 -4.17
N TYR A 146 -21.33 -0.27 -3.42
CA TYR A 146 -21.44 -1.66 -2.98
C TYR A 146 -21.44 -2.65 -4.16
N LYS A 147 -22.23 -2.40 -5.21
CA LYS A 147 -22.27 -3.23 -6.44
C LYS A 147 -20.91 -3.36 -7.12
N TYR A 148 -20.07 -2.33 -7.06
CA TYR A 148 -18.70 -2.40 -7.57
C TYR A 148 -17.81 -3.26 -6.66
N VAL A 149 -17.87 -3.01 -5.35
CA VAL A 149 -17.00 -3.62 -4.35
C VAL A 149 -17.28 -5.11 -4.15
N VAL A 150 -18.54 -5.54 -4.16
CA VAL A 150 -18.95 -6.94 -3.95
C VAL A 150 -18.42 -7.89 -5.05
N LYS A 151 -18.10 -7.34 -6.24
CA LYS A 151 -17.50 -8.10 -7.34
C LYS A 151 -16.00 -8.38 -7.13
N LEU A 152 -15.39 -7.78 -6.11
CA LEU A 152 -13.96 -7.89 -5.86
C LEU A 152 -13.70 -8.98 -4.80
N PRO A 153 -12.77 -9.92 -5.04
CA PRO A 153 -12.38 -10.89 -4.03
C PRO A 153 -11.71 -10.19 -2.83
N ARG A 154 -12.33 -10.30 -1.64
CA ARG A 154 -11.86 -9.67 -0.40
C ARG A 154 -10.40 -10.03 -0.08
N HIS A 155 -10.03 -11.30 -0.22
CA HIS A 155 -8.70 -11.81 0.14
C HIS A 155 -7.55 -11.17 -0.65
N ARG A 156 -7.85 -10.38 -1.68
CA ARG A 156 -6.83 -9.67 -2.47
C ARG A 156 -6.66 -8.21 -2.07
N TRP A 157 -7.37 -7.67 -1.09
CA TRP A 157 -7.30 -6.22 -0.81
C TRP A 157 -6.12 -5.93 0.13
N LEU A 158 -5.08 -5.24 -0.36
CA LEU A 158 -3.86 -4.99 0.41
C LEU A 158 -3.61 -3.48 0.63
N PRO A 159 -3.33 -3.04 1.87
CA PRO A 159 -3.06 -1.64 2.20
C PRO A 159 -1.64 -1.24 1.78
N ILE A 160 -1.51 -0.49 0.68
CA ILE A 160 -0.20 0.06 0.25
C ILE A 160 -0.36 1.54 -0.13
N ALA A 161 0.62 2.36 0.26
CA ALA A 161 0.70 3.78 -0.06
C ALA A 161 1.20 4.03 -1.49
N SER A 162 0.65 5.07 -2.14
CA SER A 162 0.97 5.44 -3.53
C SER A 162 2.16 6.40 -3.62
N TRP A 163 3.00 6.26 -4.65
CA TRP A 163 3.98 7.27 -5.08
C TRP A 163 3.46 8.04 -6.28
N GLU A 164 3.82 9.32 -6.39
CA GLU A 164 3.47 10.18 -7.53
C GLU A 164 4.41 9.90 -8.73
N GLY A 165 3.83 9.72 -9.92
CA GLY A 165 4.55 9.33 -11.14
C GLY A 165 5.14 10.49 -11.94
N GLY A 166 6.06 10.18 -12.87
CA GLY A 166 6.59 11.13 -13.87
C GLY A 166 8.12 11.11 -14.12
N LEU A 167 8.87 10.17 -13.54
CA LEU A 167 10.35 10.19 -13.56
C LEU A 167 10.95 9.03 -14.38
N PRO A 168 12.13 9.18 -14.99
CA PRO A 168 12.81 8.11 -15.73
C PRO A 168 13.08 6.87 -14.86
N ILE A 169 13.05 5.66 -15.44
CA ILE A 169 13.26 4.41 -14.69
C ILE A 169 14.59 4.36 -13.93
N THR A 170 15.66 4.90 -14.51
CA THR A 170 16.97 4.97 -13.86
C THR A 170 16.96 5.91 -12.66
N TYR A 171 16.25 7.03 -12.76
CA TYR A 171 16.03 7.93 -11.62
C TYR A 171 15.23 7.23 -10.54
N LEU A 172 14.17 6.52 -10.92
CA LEU A 172 13.31 5.80 -9.99
C LEU A 172 14.06 4.69 -9.23
N VAL A 173 14.87 3.88 -9.93
CA VAL A 173 15.69 2.83 -9.30
C VAL A 173 16.71 3.44 -8.34
N GLU A 174 17.42 4.48 -8.76
CA GLU A 174 18.42 5.14 -7.91
C GLU A 174 17.78 5.86 -6.71
N GLU A 175 16.62 6.48 -6.89
CA GLU A 175 15.88 7.14 -5.83
C GLU A 175 15.31 6.11 -4.83
N THR A 176 14.82 4.96 -5.31
CA THR A 176 14.42 3.85 -4.45
C THR A 176 15.61 3.33 -3.68
N ARG A 177 16.78 3.11 -4.32
CA ARG A 177 18.00 2.68 -3.64
C ARG A 177 18.39 3.66 -2.53
N LYS A 178 18.42 4.97 -2.83
CA LYS A 178 18.72 6.02 -1.83
C LYS A 178 17.74 6.01 -0.67
N LYS A 179 16.43 5.96 -0.95
CA LYS A 179 15.39 5.89 0.07
C LYS A 179 15.51 4.65 0.94
N THR A 180 15.74 3.49 0.34
CA THR A 180 15.96 2.24 1.09
C THR A 180 17.23 2.33 1.93
N ALA A 181 18.33 2.87 1.41
CA ALA A 181 19.56 3.07 2.17
C ALA A 181 19.35 4.00 3.36
N CYS A 182 18.72 5.16 3.16
CA CYS A 182 18.38 6.08 4.24
C CYS A 182 17.44 5.42 5.25
N TYR A 183 16.46 4.64 4.79
CA TYR A 183 15.52 3.93 5.65
C TYR A 183 16.22 2.90 6.54
N PHE A 184 17.09 2.05 5.98
CA PHE A 184 17.90 1.08 6.74
C PHE A 184 18.78 1.79 7.77
N TYR A 185 19.48 2.85 7.36
CA TYR A 185 20.33 3.62 8.27
C TYR A 185 19.54 4.24 9.43
N GLN A 186 18.42 4.90 9.15
CA GLN A 186 17.55 5.46 10.18
C GLN A 186 17.01 4.39 11.12
N ARG A 187 16.57 3.25 10.58
CA ARG A 187 16.04 2.13 11.38
C ARG A 187 17.12 1.51 12.26
N LYS A 188 18.35 1.35 11.76
CA LYS A 188 19.50 0.89 12.56
C LYS A 188 19.74 1.79 13.76
N ASN A 189 19.89 3.10 13.52
CA ASN A 189 20.11 4.09 14.58
C ASN A 189 18.93 4.16 15.57
N ASN A 190 17.69 4.07 15.07
CA ASN A 190 16.53 4.00 15.94
C ASN A 190 16.57 2.75 16.83
N GLY A 191 16.97 1.60 16.26
CA GLY A 191 17.11 0.33 16.97
C GLY A 191 18.10 0.36 18.11
N GLU A 192 19.21 1.07 17.95
CA GLU A 192 20.22 1.28 19.01
C GLU A 192 19.62 2.04 20.21
N ASN A 193 18.70 2.97 19.96
CA ASN A 193 18.05 3.78 21.00
C ASN A 193 16.86 3.10 21.69
N ILE A 194 16.40 1.92 21.22
CA ILE A 194 15.29 1.21 21.86
C ILE A 194 15.78 0.54 23.15
N THR A 195 15.15 0.88 24.28
CA THR A 195 15.47 0.30 25.60
C THR A 195 14.51 -0.82 26.02
N SER A 196 13.31 -0.87 25.43
CA SER A 196 12.29 -1.88 25.71
C SER A 196 12.60 -3.24 25.06
N VAL A 197 12.02 -4.31 25.63
CA VAL A 197 12.14 -5.69 25.11
C VAL A 197 11.54 -5.80 23.71
N VAL A 198 10.41 -5.13 23.49
CA VAL A 198 9.71 -5.05 22.20
C VAL A 198 9.89 -3.67 21.55
N THR A 199 9.61 -3.58 20.26
CA THR A 199 9.64 -2.33 19.50
C THR A 199 8.70 -1.27 20.09
N PRO A 200 8.98 0.04 19.93
CA PRO A 200 8.12 1.12 20.42
C PRO A 200 6.68 1.05 19.91
N TYR A 201 6.47 0.49 18.71
CA TYR A 201 5.13 0.25 18.18
C TYR A 201 4.37 -0.76 19.03
N ALA A 202 4.96 -1.94 19.26
CA ALA A 202 4.35 -2.98 20.07
C ALA A 202 4.15 -2.51 21.52
N GLU A 203 5.15 -1.85 22.10
CA GLU A 203 5.08 -1.27 23.44
C GLU A 203 3.85 -0.35 23.60
N LYS A 204 3.63 0.54 22.62
CA LYS A 204 2.48 1.45 22.60
C LYS A 204 1.15 0.70 22.53
N ILE A 205 1.06 -0.33 21.69
CA ILE A 205 -0.16 -1.15 21.56
C ILE A 205 -0.43 -1.88 22.88
N LEU A 206 0.57 -2.54 23.46
CA LEU A 206 0.45 -3.24 24.74
C LEU A 206 0.03 -2.31 25.88
N GLY A 207 0.61 -1.10 25.95
CA GLY A 207 0.22 -0.08 26.92
C GLY A 207 -1.25 0.33 26.81
N SER A 208 -1.71 0.64 25.59
CA SER A 208 -3.12 0.98 25.34
C SER A 208 -4.08 -0.19 25.62
N SER A 209 -3.66 -1.41 25.24
CA SER A 209 -4.42 -2.62 25.53
C SER A 209 -4.54 -2.88 27.03
N ARG A 210 -3.46 -2.65 27.80
CA ARG A 210 -3.44 -2.79 29.26
C ARG A 210 -4.35 -1.80 29.95
N GLU A 211 -4.47 -0.58 29.45
CA GLU A 211 -5.42 0.40 29.99
C GLU A 211 -6.87 -0.02 29.73
N THR A 212 -7.16 -0.40 28.48
CA THR A 212 -8.52 -0.74 28.05
C THR A 212 -9.02 -2.05 28.65
N SER A 213 -8.14 -3.05 28.78
CA SER A 213 -8.48 -4.39 29.27
C SER A 213 -8.95 -4.41 30.73
N ARG A 214 -8.61 -3.37 31.51
CA ARG A 214 -9.01 -3.24 32.92
C ARG A 214 -10.52 -3.15 33.13
N PHE A 215 -11.25 -2.75 32.09
CA PHE A 215 -12.70 -2.58 32.13
C PHE A 215 -13.45 -3.83 31.65
N TYR A 216 -12.75 -4.91 31.28
CA TYR A 216 -13.36 -6.12 30.77
C TYR A 216 -13.62 -7.12 31.89
N THR A 217 -14.75 -7.81 31.81
CA THR A 217 -15.09 -8.91 32.73
C THR A 217 -14.55 -10.22 32.18
N LEU A 218 -13.91 -11.02 33.02
CA LEU A 218 -13.36 -12.32 32.64
C LEU A 218 -14.10 -13.46 33.33
N ASN A 219 -14.47 -14.46 32.53
CA ASN A 219 -14.97 -15.76 32.98
C ASN A 219 -13.94 -16.83 32.58
N PRO A 220 -13.02 -17.23 33.48
CA PRO A 220 -12.06 -18.29 33.20
C PRO A 220 -12.76 -19.65 33.12
N SER A 221 -12.48 -20.40 32.04
CA SER A 221 -12.90 -21.81 31.91
C SER A 221 -11.78 -22.76 32.32
N THR A 222 -10.53 -22.38 32.04
CA THR A 222 -9.31 -23.09 32.45
C THR A 222 -8.20 -22.07 32.71
N ASP A 223 -6.99 -22.57 32.98
CA ASP A 223 -5.80 -21.74 33.12
C ASP A 223 -5.38 -20.99 31.84
N VAL A 224 -5.87 -21.44 30.69
CA VAL A 224 -5.51 -20.88 29.37
C VAL A 224 -6.72 -20.45 28.54
N LEU A 225 -7.94 -20.86 28.90
CA LEU A 225 -9.18 -20.55 28.18
C LEU A 225 -10.05 -19.59 28.97
N PHE A 226 -10.41 -18.47 28.34
CA PHE A 226 -11.20 -17.40 28.95
C PHE A 226 -12.32 -16.96 28.03
N GLN A 227 -13.49 -16.69 28.60
CA GLN A 227 -14.47 -15.83 27.98
C GLN A 227 -14.26 -14.41 28.52
N VAL A 228 -14.08 -13.44 27.63
CA VAL A 228 -13.83 -12.04 27.98
C VAL A 228 -14.97 -11.19 27.44
N ILE A 229 -15.61 -10.43 28.33
CA ILE A 229 -16.79 -9.61 28.03
C ILE A 229 -16.37 -8.14 28.05
N ALA A 230 -16.41 -7.51 26.87
CA ALA A 230 -16.27 -6.07 26.68
C ALA A 230 -17.66 -5.41 26.58
N ALA A 231 -17.70 -4.08 26.46
CA ALA A 231 -18.96 -3.32 26.41
C ALA A 231 -19.81 -3.64 25.16
N ASP A 232 -19.18 -3.97 24.05
CA ASP A 232 -19.81 -4.15 22.73
C ASP A 232 -19.78 -5.60 22.23
N ARG A 233 -18.99 -6.49 22.85
CA ARG A 233 -18.77 -7.85 22.39
C ARG A 233 -18.23 -8.78 23.48
N THR A 234 -18.40 -10.08 23.23
CA THR A 234 -17.80 -11.15 24.04
C THR A 234 -16.93 -12.01 23.15
N ASP A 235 -15.70 -12.27 23.59
CA ASP A 235 -14.73 -13.05 22.84
C ASP A 235 -14.10 -14.17 23.69
N ALA A 236 -13.79 -15.28 23.02
CA ALA A 236 -13.00 -16.36 23.60
C ALA A 236 -11.51 -16.10 23.37
N VAL A 237 -10.69 -16.30 24.41
CA VAL A 237 -9.23 -16.19 24.38
C VAL A 237 -8.62 -17.53 24.74
N ASP A 238 -7.65 -17.97 23.95
CA ASP A 238 -6.81 -19.13 24.23
C ASP A 238 -5.35 -18.69 24.33
N LEU A 239 -4.85 -18.59 25.56
CA LEU A 239 -3.47 -18.19 25.85
C LEU A 239 -2.44 -19.22 25.38
N SER A 240 -2.80 -20.50 25.34
CA SER A 240 -1.88 -21.57 24.93
C SER A 240 -1.57 -21.49 23.44
N LYS A 241 -2.59 -21.17 22.64
CA LYS A 241 -2.47 -21.04 21.18
C LYS A 241 -2.14 -19.63 20.72
N LYS A 242 -2.07 -18.66 21.63
CA LYS A 242 -1.95 -17.23 21.31
C LYS A 242 -3.05 -16.72 20.37
N THR A 243 -4.31 -17.09 20.63
CA THR A 243 -5.44 -16.72 19.73
C THR A 243 -6.59 -16.06 20.48
N CYS A 244 -7.38 -15.28 19.74
CA CYS A 244 -8.62 -14.68 20.23
C CYS A 244 -9.70 -14.71 19.13
N SER A 245 -10.96 -14.94 19.49
CA SER A 245 -12.06 -14.90 18.51
C SER A 245 -12.25 -13.54 17.84
N CYS A 246 -11.68 -12.46 18.39
CA CYS A 246 -11.65 -11.15 17.73
C CYS A 246 -10.66 -11.07 16.56
N LYS A 247 -9.80 -12.07 16.39
CA LYS A 247 -8.80 -12.21 15.31
C LYS A 247 -7.71 -11.15 15.23
N ARG A 248 -7.71 -10.17 16.12
CA ARG A 248 -6.64 -9.17 16.20
C ARG A 248 -5.31 -9.80 16.60
N TRP A 249 -5.29 -10.61 17.66
CA TRP A 249 -4.05 -11.25 18.10
C TRP A 249 -3.52 -12.23 17.06
N ASP A 250 -4.41 -13.04 16.48
CA ASP A 250 -4.10 -14.02 15.43
C ASP A 250 -3.45 -13.39 14.19
N ILE A 251 -3.85 -12.16 13.83
CA ILE A 251 -3.39 -11.45 12.62
C ILE A 251 -2.21 -10.53 12.92
N ASP A 252 -2.32 -9.74 13.98
CA ASP A 252 -1.33 -8.70 14.29
C ASP A 252 -0.12 -9.27 15.02
N GLY A 253 -0.21 -10.45 15.67
CA GLY A 253 0.87 -11.03 16.47
C GLY A 253 1.16 -10.29 17.79
N ILE A 254 0.29 -9.35 18.17
CA ILE A 254 0.36 -8.62 19.45
C ILE A 254 -0.94 -8.92 20.23
N PRO A 255 -0.86 -9.23 21.54
CA PRO A 255 -2.03 -9.43 22.37
C PRO A 255 -3.05 -8.29 22.23
N CYS A 256 -4.27 -8.64 21.81
CA CYS A 256 -5.39 -7.70 21.77
C CYS A 256 -5.88 -7.35 23.19
N ASN A 257 -6.79 -6.38 23.32
CA ASN A 257 -7.35 -6.00 24.62
C ASN A 257 -7.96 -7.18 25.40
N HIS A 258 -8.60 -8.14 24.72
CA HIS A 258 -9.14 -9.35 25.36
C HIS A 258 -8.04 -10.27 25.86
N ALA A 259 -7.02 -10.51 25.03
CA ALA A 259 -5.86 -11.31 25.40
C ALA A 259 -5.10 -10.68 26.56
N MET A 260 -4.91 -9.36 26.53
CA MET A 260 -4.26 -8.59 27.59
C MET A 260 -5.02 -8.71 28.92
N ALA A 261 -6.36 -8.75 28.89
CA ALA A 261 -7.18 -8.98 30.06
C ALA A 261 -6.86 -10.36 30.69
N ALA A 262 -6.81 -11.41 29.87
CA ALA A 262 -6.52 -12.77 30.32
C ALA A 262 -5.08 -12.95 30.81
N ILE A 263 -4.11 -12.35 30.12
CA ILE A 263 -2.68 -12.34 30.51
C ILE A 263 -2.52 -11.66 31.87
N SER A 264 -3.12 -10.48 32.05
CA SER A 264 -3.08 -9.73 33.30
C SER A 264 -3.74 -10.50 34.44
N PHE A 265 -4.86 -11.17 34.18
CA PHE A 265 -5.54 -12.01 35.17
C PHE A 265 -4.65 -13.16 35.67
N ARG A 266 -3.82 -13.73 34.79
CA ARG A 266 -2.84 -14.79 35.14
C ARG A 266 -1.51 -14.27 35.66
N LEU A 267 -1.35 -12.95 35.82
CA LEU A 267 -0.13 -12.30 36.28
C LEU A 267 1.10 -12.72 35.44
N ARG A 268 0.91 -12.93 34.14
CA ARG A 268 1.99 -13.25 33.22
C ARG A 268 2.52 -12.00 32.52
N ASP A 269 3.76 -12.06 32.08
CA ASP A 269 4.36 -10.97 31.31
C ASP A 269 3.74 -10.93 29.89
N PRO A 270 3.17 -9.80 29.45
CA PRO A 270 2.63 -9.67 28.10
C PRO A 270 3.69 -9.85 27.00
N TYR A 271 4.97 -9.59 27.26
CA TYR A 271 6.02 -9.74 26.25
C TYR A 271 6.20 -11.20 25.80
N ASP A 272 5.93 -12.20 26.67
CA ASP A 272 5.96 -13.64 26.32
C ASP A 272 4.96 -14.03 25.21
N PHE A 273 3.94 -13.17 25.02
CA PHE A 273 2.81 -13.39 24.13
C PHE A 273 2.87 -12.55 22.86
N VAL A 274 3.88 -11.68 22.76
CA VAL A 274 4.20 -10.94 21.55
C VAL A 274 4.99 -11.83 20.62
N GLU A 275 4.73 -11.69 19.34
CA GLU A 275 5.45 -12.42 18.33
C GLU A 275 6.86 -11.88 18.07
N ASP A 276 7.77 -12.76 17.65
CA ASP A 276 9.22 -12.56 17.68
C ASP A 276 9.70 -11.36 16.86
N TRP A 277 8.95 -11.00 15.83
CA TRP A 277 9.28 -9.92 14.91
C TRP A 277 9.00 -8.51 15.42
N PHE A 278 8.25 -8.41 16.51
CA PHE A 278 8.15 -7.17 17.26
C PHE A 278 9.21 -7.07 18.36
N MET A 279 10.05 -8.09 18.55
CA MET A 279 11.15 -8.02 19.51
C MET A 279 12.20 -7.03 19.02
N THR A 280 12.76 -6.27 19.96
CA THR A 280 13.83 -5.30 19.68
C THR A 280 15.07 -6.00 19.11
N SER A 281 15.37 -7.21 19.57
CA SER A 281 16.44 -8.07 19.03
C SER A 281 16.25 -8.33 17.53
N THR A 282 15.06 -8.80 17.14
CA THR A 282 14.72 -9.11 15.74
C THR A 282 14.73 -7.86 14.87
N TYR A 283 14.20 -6.75 15.38
CA TYR A 283 14.28 -5.45 14.69
C TYR A 283 15.73 -5.04 14.42
N ARG A 284 16.61 -5.11 15.42
CA ARG A 284 18.03 -4.78 15.27
C ARG A 284 18.72 -5.69 14.25
N SER A 285 18.46 -7.00 14.32
CA SER A 285 18.99 -7.95 13.37
C SER A 285 18.54 -7.65 11.94
N THR A 286 17.26 -7.31 11.75
CA THR A 286 16.67 -7.01 10.43
C THR A 286 17.34 -5.81 9.75
N TYR A 287 17.72 -4.79 10.51
CA TYR A 287 18.32 -3.57 9.99
C TYR A 287 19.82 -3.46 10.26
N ASN A 288 20.49 -4.55 10.63
CA ASN A 288 21.93 -4.52 10.89
C ASN A 288 22.75 -4.32 9.61
N ASP A 289 22.21 -4.81 8.48
CA ASP A 289 22.79 -4.67 7.14
C ASP A 289 22.62 -3.26 6.58
N CYS A 290 23.29 -2.99 5.46
CA CYS A 290 23.18 -1.72 4.74
C CYS A 290 22.97 -1.92 3.25
N VAL A 291 22.29 -0.96 2.62
CA VAL A 291 22.26 -0.86 1.16
C VAL A 291 23.48 -0.06 0.72
N PRO A 292 24.41 -0.66 -0.05
CA PRO A 292 25.65 0.01 -0.39
C PRO A 292 25.42 1.24 -1.29
N PRO A 293 26.27 2.27 -1.18
CA PRO A 293 26.27 3.39 -2.11
C PRO A 293 26.67 2.92 -3.51
N THR A 294 26.03 3.48 -4.53
CA THR A 294 26.44 3.34 -5.93
C THR A 294 27.41 4.46 -6.30
N ARG A 295 28.40 4.13 -7.13
CA ARG A 295 29.30 5.13 -7.71
C ARG A 295 28.52 6.00 -8.71
N GLY A 296 29.06 7.19 -9.02
CA GLY A 296 28.51 8.06 -10.06
C GLY A 296 28.48 7.36 -11.42
N LYS A 297 27.56 7.80 -12.30
CA LYS A 297 27.37 7.21 -13.65
C LYS A 297 28.67 7.22 -14.46
N GLU A 298 29.53 8.17 -14.18
CA GLU A 298 30.84 8.37 -14.81
C GLU A 298 31.80 7.20 -14.52
N GLN A 299 31.55 6.44 -13.46
CA GLN A 299 32.39 5.34 -12.99
C GLN A 299 31.75 3.96 -13.21
N TRP A 300 30.59 3.91 -13.88
CA TRP A 300 29.94 2.65 -14.18
C TRP A 300 30.72 1.90 -15.26
N PRO A 301 30.90 0.57 -15.13
CA PRO A 301 31.55 -0.22 -16.16
C PRO A 301 30.79 -0.05 -17.48
N ALA A 302 31.55 0.06 -18.58
CA ALA A 302 30.95 0.07 -19.91
C ALA A 302 30.11 -1.20 -20.09
N ILE A 303 28.89 -1.03 -20.60
CA ILE A 303 28.01 -2.16 -20.89
C ILE A 303 28.73 -3.03 -21.93
N PRO A 304 29.02 -4.32 -21.63
CA PRO A 304 29.68 -5.21 -22.56
C PRO A 304 28.92 -5.26 -23.89
N SER A 305 29.61 -5.32 -25.03
CA SER A 305 28.99 -5.27 -26.37
C SER A 305 28.01 -6.40 -26.64
N ASN A 306 28.11 -7.51 -25.90
CA ASN A 306 27.20 -8.65 -25.94
C ASN A 306 25.93 -8.47 -25.10
N VAL A 307 25.84 -7.43 -24.26
CA VAL A 307 24.64 -7.10 -23.49
C VAL A 307 23.78 -6.17 -24.34
N VAL A 308 22.77 -6.73 -24.98
CA VAL A 308 21.77 -5.96 -25.71
C VAL A 308 20.83 -5.33 -24.67
N PRO A 309 20.72 -3.99 -24.59
CA PRO A 309 19.74 -3.35 -23.73
C PRO A 309 18.35 -3.89 -24.07
N PRO A 310 17.55 -4.29 -23.08
CA PRO A 310 16.24 -4.85 -23.36
C PRO A 310 15.43 -3.78 -24.08
N ARG A 311 15.07 -4.07 -25.33
CA ARG A 311 14.26 -3.17 -26.15
C ARG A 311 12.80 -3.42 -25.78
N PRO A 312 11.99 -2.37 -25.58
CA PRO A 312 10.56 -2.56 -25.38
C PRO A 312 9.96 -3.31 -26.58
N PRO A 313 8.94 -4.16 -26.35
CA PRO A 313 8.31 -4.90 -27.44
C PRO A 313 7.75 -3.92 -28.48
N ASN A 314 7.92 -4.26 -29.75
CA ASN A 314 7.37 -3.51 -30.88
C ASN A 314 5.85 -3.67 -30.91
N VAL A 315 5.13 -2.95 -30.04
CA VAL A 315 3.67 -2.94 -30.06
C VAL A 315 3.19 -1.78 -30.94
N ARG A 316 2.32 -2.07 -31.92
CA ARG A 316 1.58 -1.04 -32.67
C ARG A 316 0.84 -0.14 -31.68
N ILE A 317 1.20 1.14 -31.65
CA ILE A 317 0.43 2.17 -30.96
C ILE A 317 -0.93 2.26 -31.67
N GLN A 318 -1.97 1.69 -31.09
CA GLN A 318 -3.33 1.91 -31.56
C GLN A 318 -3.65 3.41 -31.38
N PRO A 319 -4.21 4.11 -32.37
CA PRO A 319 -4.60 5.50 -32.22
C PRO A 319 -5.49 5.66 -31.00
N GLY A 320 -5.02 6.41 -30.00
CA GLY A 320 -5.74 6.60 -28.76
C GLY A 320 -7.13 7.19 -29.05
N GLY A 321 -8.17 6.57 -28.49
CA GLY A 321 -9.52 7.12 -28.52
C GLY A 321 -9.53 8.57 -27.98
N ARG A 322 -10.43 9.39 -28.52
CA ARG A 322 -10.55 10.83 -28.25
C ARG A 322 -10.43 11.10 -26.76
N LYS A 323 -9.37 11.82 -26.35
CA LYS A 323 -9.17 12.26 -24.97
C LYS A 323 -10.41 13.06 -24.53
N VAL A 324 -11.21 12.51 -23.63
CA VAL A 324 -12.20 13.31 -22.91
C VAL A 324 -11.39 14.23 -21.99
N SER A 325 -11.55 15.54 -22.18
CA SER A 325 -10.94 16.57 -21.35
C SER A 325 -11.15 16.25 -19.88
N ARG A 326 -10.05 15.92 -19.17
CA ARG A 326 -10.02 15.87 -17.71
C ARG A 326 -10.31 17.30 -17.25
N ARG A 327 -11.40 17.52 -16.50
CA ARG A 327 -11.64 18.82 -15.85
C ARG A 327 -10.45 19.10 -14.94
N GLU A 328 -9.72 20.18 -15.22
CA GLU A 328 -8.68 20.69 -14.34
C GLU A 328 -9.27 20.94 -12.95
N SER A 329 -8.62 20.39 -11.93
CA SER A 329 -8.99 20.67 -10.54
C SER A 329 -8.58 22.12 -10.25
N ILE A 330 -9.54 22.92 -9.79
CA ILE A 330 -9.35 24.32 -9.41
C ILE A 330 -8.47 24.35 -8.16
N ALA A 331 -7.16 24.33 -8.35
CA ALA A 331 -6.21 24.50 -7.25
C ALA A 331 -5.18 25.62 -7.49
N ASN A 332 -5.05 26.17 -8.70
CA ASN A 332 -4.17 27.33 -8.92
C ASN A 332 -4.73 28.28 -9.98
N GLY A 333 -5.24 29.43 -9.55
CA GLY A 333 -5.44 30.62 -10.40
C GLY A 333 -6.83 30.80 -11.01
N LEU A 334 -7.41 31.98 -10.78
CA LEU A 334 -8.68 32.43 -11.36
C LEU A 334 -8.64 32.35 -12.89
N ILE A 335 -9.50 31.52 -13.50
CA ILE A 335 -9.66 31.47 -14.96
C ILE A 335 -10.21 32.82 -15.44
N LYS A 336 -9.37 33.63 -16.11
CA LYS A 336 -9.82 34.82 -16.85
C LYS A 336 -10.61 34.33 -18.07
N LYS A 337 -11.90 34.68 -18.15
CA LYS A 337 -12.72 34.39 -19.34
C LYS A 337 -12.97 35.70 -20.10
N ARG A 338 -12.99 35.62 -21.43
CA ARG A 338 -13.36 36.74 -22.30
C ARG A 338 -14.88 36.86 -22.31
N CYS A 339 -15.41 38.01 -21.89
CA CYS A 339 -16.84 38.29 -21.97
C CYS A 339 -17.25 38.35 -23.45
N ARG A 340 -18.24 37.56 -23.85
CA ARG A 340 -18.71 37.54 -25.25
C ARG A 340 -19.35 38.86 -25.68
N ASN A 341 -19.88 39.64 -24.73
CA ASN A 341 -20.61 40.86 -25.03
C ASN A 341 -19.69 42.10 -25.14
N CYS A 342 -18.69 42.25 -24.26
CA CYS A 342 -17.77 43.41 -24.28
C CYS A 342 -16.33 43.06 -24.70
N GLN A 343 -16.06 41.79 -25.01
CA GLN A 343 -14.77 41.27 -25.45
C GLN A 343 -13.57 41.46 -24.49
N ARG A 344 -13.77 41.96 -23.26
CA ARG A 344 -12.73 42.11 -22.23
C ARG A 344 -12.52 40.83 -21.41
N TRP A 345 -11.31 40.65 -20.90
CA TRP A 345 -10.91 39.51 -20.08
C TRP A 345 -11.08 39.81 -18.58
N GLY A 346 -11.83 38.97 -17.87
CA GLY A 346 -12.06 39.15 -16.43
C GLY A 346 -12.40 37.86 -15.70
N THR A 347 -12.28 37.89 -14.37
CA THR A 347 -12.66 36.78 -13.48
C THR A 347 -14.14 36.87 -13.15
N THR A 348 -14.86 35.74 -13.11
CA THR A 348 -16.33 35.65 -13.10
C THR A 348 -17.07 36.36 -11.96
N LYS A 349 -16.39 36.88 -10.94
CA LYS A 349 -17.02 37.57 -9.80
C LYS A 349 -17.20 39.10 -9.94
N GLY A 350 -16.75 39.73 -11.02
CA GLY A 350 -16.69 41.21 -11.10
C GLY A 350 -17.69 41.94 -12.01
N HIS A 351 -18.53 41.27 -12.79
CA HIS A 351 -19.23 41.91 -13.93
C HIS A 351 -20.75 42.10 -13.77
N ALA A 352 -21.26 42.18 -12.54
CA ALA A 352 -22.71 42.27 -12.24
C ALA A 352 -23.12 43.53 -11.46
N ARG A 353 -22.35 44.64 -11.53
CA ARG A 353 -22.78 45.93 -10.97
C ARG A 353 -22.33 47.09 -11.85
N THR A 354 -23.15 47.43 -12.85
CA THR A 354 -23.45 48.77 -13.37
C THR A 354 -24.39 48.57 -14.56
N LEU A 355 -25.32 49.50 -14.78
CA LEU A 355 -26.52 49.43 -15.64
C LEU A 355 -27.81 48.94 -14.93
N ARG A 356 -28.16 49.66 -13.85
CA ARG A 356 -29.55 50.12 -13.69
C ARG A 356 -29.56 51.58 -14.14
N GLY A 357 -30.22 51.85 -15.25
CA GLY A 357 -30.95 53.10 -15.49
C GLY A 357 -32.40 52.80 -15.20
#